data_AF-A0AAX3EXL8-F1
#
_entry.id   AF-A0AAX3EXL8-F1
#
_cell.length_a   1.000
_cell.length_b   1.000
_cell.length_c   1.000
_cell.angle_alpha   90.00
_cell.angle_beta   90.00
_cell.angle_gamma   90.00
#
_symmetry.space_group_name_H-M   'P 1'
#
loop_
_entity.id
_entity.type
_entity.pdbx_description
1 polymer ?
#
loop_
_entity_poly.entity_id
_entity_poly.type
_entity_poly.pdbx_seq_one_letter_code
_entity_poly.pdbx_strand_id
1 'polypeptide(L)'
;MVLTPAKIRRELAKISFTTAHAKIYKANAITHMLTYEKSVASQGEIDLSALFAVYCHLSWLSNHVREINDKQVLPSERLFIANALSYVSRTYNTQRSV
;
A
#
# COMPACT_ATOMS: atom_id res chain seq x y z
N MET A 1 -10.93 12.16 5.54
CA MET A 1 -9.46 12.29 5.71
C MET A 1 -8.81 11.99 4.38
N VAL A 2 -7.96 12.88 3.84
CA VAL A 2 -7.32 12.69 2.53
C VAL A 2 -6.13 11.74 2.67
N LEU A 3 -6.07 10.69 1.85
CA LEU A 3 -4.93 9.77 1.75
C LEU A 3 -3.90 10.33 0.76
N THR A 4 -2.62 10.13 1.08
CA THR A 4 -1.48 10.46 0.22
C THR A 4 -0.48 9.30 0.23
N PRO A 5 0.39 9.17 -0.78
CA PRO A 5 1.44 8.15 -0.82
C PRO A 5 2.28 8.11 0.49
N ALA A 6 2.78 9.28 0.91
CA ALA A 6 3.58 9.43 2.12
C ALA A 6 2.82 9.03 3.38
N LYS A 7 1.51 9.34 3.46
CA LYS A 7 0.67 8.94 4.58
C LYS A 7 0.46 7.42 4.61
N ILE A 8 0.17 6.83 3.45
CA ILE A 8 0.00 5.38 3.33
C ILE A 8 1.25 4.65 3.82
N ARG A 9 2.43 5.09 3.37
CA ARG A 9 3.72 4.53 3.79
C ARG A 9 3.95 4.63 5.29
N ARG A 10 3.70 5.80 5.89
CA ARG A 10 3.90 6.03 7.34
C ARG A 10 2.96 5.19 8.20
N GLU A 11 1.69 5.09 7.82
CA GLU A 11 0.73 4.28 8.56
C GLU A 11 0.99 2.79 8.37
N LEU A 12 1.33 2.33 7.15
CA LEU A 12 1.75 0.95 6.92
C LEU A 12 2.93 0.54 7.81
N ALA A 13 3.92 1.41 7.99
CA ALA A 13 5.09 1.11 8.82
C ALA A 13 4.73 0.75 10.27
N LYS A 14 3.64 1.32 10.81
CA LYS A 14 3.16 1.11 12.18
C LYS A 14 2.43 -0.22 12.36
N ILE A 15 1.86 -0.79 11.29
CA ILE A 15 1.06 -2.02 11.38
C ILE A 15 1.98 -3.21 11.68
N SER A 16 1.62 -3.96 12.70
CA SER A 16 2.27 -5.21 13.07
C SER A 16 1.49 -6.40 12.51
N PHE A 17 2.18 -7.27 11.79
CA PHE A 17 1.62 -8.51 11.26
C PHE A 17 2.21 -9.70 12.00
N THR A 18 1.42 -10.75 12.20
CA THR A 18 1.85 -11.95 12.89
C THR A 18 2.85 -12.75 12.05
N THR A 19 2.61 -12.90 10.75
CA THR A 19 3.39 -13.78 9.88
C THR A 19 4.62 -13.11 9.28
N ALA A 20 5.71 -13.86 9.12
CA ALA A 20 6.93 -13.38 8.44
C ALA A 20 6.65 -12.96 6.98
N HIS A 21 5.80 -13.72 6.28
CA HIS A 21 5.38 -13.40 4.91
C HIS A 21 4.68 -12.04 4.83
N ALA A 22 3.72 -11.75 5.72
CA ALA A 22 3.06 -10.44 5.73
C ALA A 22 4.02 -9.28 6.05
N LYS A 23 5.03 -9.52 6.90
CA LYS A 23 6.08 -8.51 7.15
C LYS A 23 6.90 -8.21 5.89
N ILE A 24 7.21 -9.21 5.06
CA ILE A 24 7.91 -9.03 3.77
C ILE A 24 7.02 -8.24 2.79
N TYR A 25 5.75 -8.63 2.64
CA TYR A 25 4.82 -7.91 1.76
C TYR A 25 4.61 -6.46 2.20
N LYS A 26 4.53 -6.21 3.51
CA LYS A 26 4.50 -4.85 4.08
C LYS A 26 5.74 -4.05 3.67
N ALA A 27 6.93 -4.62 3.86
CA ALA A 27 8.19 -3.96 3.53
C ALA A 27 8.26 -3.63 2.02
N ASN A 28 7.87 -4.56 1.16
CA ASN A 28 7.84 -4.35 -0.29
C ASN A 28 6.85 -3.25 -0.68
N ALA A 29 5.64 -3.25 -0.10
CA ALA A 29 4.66 -2.18 -0.32
C ALA A 29 5.22 -0.80 0.07
N ILE A 30 5.93 -0.70 1.20
CA ILE A 30 6.59 0.53 1.66
C ILE A 30 7.69 0.98 0.68
N THR A 31 8.53 0.06 0.22
CA THR A 31 9.62 0.34 -0.72
C THR A 31 9.08 0.84 -2.05
N HIS A 32 8.11 0.14 -2.65
CA HIS A 32 7.51 0.55 -3.91
C HIS A 32 6.74 1.87 -3.80
N MET A 33 6.06 2.11 -2.66
CA MET A 33 5.42 3.40 -2.40
C MET A 33 6.44 4.54 -2.35
N LEU A 34 7.60 4.32 -1.73
CA LEU A 34 8.69 5.30 -1.71
C LEU A 34 9.27 5.55 -3.12
N THR A 35 9.41 4.51 -3.95
CA THR A 35 9.84 4.65 -5.35
C THR A 35 8.85 5.52 -6.13
N TYR A 36 7.56 5.24 -6.01
CA TYR A 36 6.50 6.04 -6.63
C TYR A 36 6.50 7.50 -6.12
N GLU A 37 6.65 7.72 -4.80
CA GLU A 37 6.78 9.07 -4.23
C GLU A 37 7.92 9.86 -4.89
N LYS A 38 9.08 9.21 -5.09
CA LYS A 38 10.25 9.83 -5.72
C LYS A 38 10.02 10.12 -7.20
N SER A 39 9.35 9.24 -7.94
CA SER A 39 9.06 9.49 -9.37
C SER A 39 8.08 10.65 -9.55
N VAL A 40 7.09 10.80 -8.67
CA VAL A 40 6.18 11.96 -8.71
C VAL A 40 6.92 13.26 -8.41
N ALA A 41 7.92 13.23 -7.52
CA ALA A 41 8.68 14.42 -7.15
C ALA A 41 9.75 14.82 -8.18
N SER A 42 10.23 13.90 -9.03
CA SER A 42 11.37 14.14 -9.93
C SER A 42 11.03 14.95 -11.19
N GLN A 43 9.76 15.34 -11.41
CA GLN A 43 9.25 15.96 -12.65
C GLN A 43 9.52 15.14 -13.94
N GLY A 44 10.01 13.91 -13.79
CA GLY A 44 10.23 12.96 -14.88
C GLY A 44 9.03 12.05 -15.11
N GLU A 45 9.29 10.89 -15.69
CA GLU A 45 8.27 9.86 -15.89
C GLU A 45 7.79 9.28 -14.54
N ILE A 46 6.47 9.20 -14.38
CA ILE A 46 5.86 8.62 -13.19
C ILE A 46 6.03 7.09 -13.25
N ASP A 47 6.56 6.50 -12.18
CA ASP A 47 6.74 5.06 -12.09
C ASP A 47 5.42 4.36 -11.73
N LEU A 48 4.59 4.13 -12.75
CA LEU A 48 3.33 3.41 -12.62
C LEU A 48 3.52 1.93 -12.27
N SER A 49 4.68 1.35 -12.60
CA SER A 49 5.01 -0.03 -12.25
C SER A 49 5.17 -0.17 -10.74
N ALA A 50 5.85 0.78 -10.09
CA ALA A 50 5.94 0.85 -8.64
C ALA A 50 4.56 1.01 -7.99
N LEU A 51 3.70 1.88 -8.53
CA LEU A 51 2.34 2.05 -8.01
C LEU A 51 1.49 0.76 -8.13
N PHE A 52 1.62 0.05 -9.25
CA PHE A 52 0.96 -1.25 -9.45
C PHE A 52 1.48 -2.32 -8.48
N ALA A 53 2.80 -2.35 -8.23
CA ALA A 53 3.38 -3.26 -7.24
C ALA A 53 2.80 -3.02 -5.83
N VAL A 54 2.63 -1.75 -5.42
CA VAL A 54 1.94 -1.43 -4.16
C VAL A 54 0.51 -1.98 -4.16
N TYR A 55 -0.26 -1.78 -5.23
CA TYR A 55 -1.61 -2.32 -5.35
C TYR A 55 -1.63 -3.84 -5.11
N CYS A 56 -0.74 -4.58 -5.76
CA CYS A 56 -0.61 -6.03 -5.61
C CYS A 56 -0.30 -6.43 -4.16
N HIS A 57 0.67 -5.77 -3.52
CA HIS A 57 1.04 -6.08 -2.14
C HIS A 57 -0.07 -5.73 -1.13
N LEU A 58 -0.76 -4.60 -1.31
CA LEU A 58 -1.89 -4.23 -0.45
C LEU A 58 -3.08 -5.18 -0.62
N SER A 59 -3.36 -5.61 -1.85
CA SER A 59 -4.41 -6.59 -2.15
C SER A 59 -4.11 -7.91 -1.44
N TRP A 60 -2.86 -8.39 -1.53
CA TRP A 60 -2.41 -9.59 -0.83
C TRP A 60 -2.54 -9.45 0.69
N LEU A 61 -2.06 -8.34 1.27
CA LEU A 61 -2.14 -8.10 2.72
C LEU A 61 -3.59 -8.06 3.21
N SER A 62 -4.48 -7.40 2.46
CA SER A 62 -5.91 -7.31 2.78
C SER A 62 -6.55 -8.70 2.84
N ASN A 63 -6.27 -9.54 1.83
CA ASN A 63 -6.76 -10.92 1.79
C ASN A 63 -6.16 -11.77 2.92
N HIS A 64 -4.84 -11.69 3.12
CA HIS A 64 -4.14 -12.46 4.14
C HIS A 64 -4.70 -12.19 5.54
N VAL A 65 -4.83 -10.92 5.94
CA VAL A 65 -5.36 -10.54 7.26
C VAL A 65 -6.77 -11.08 7.47
N ARG A 66 -7.59 -11.09 6.42
CA ARG A 66 -8.95 -11.65 6.48
C ARG A 66 -8.94 -13.16 6.63
N GLU A 67 -8.16 -13.86 5.80
CA GLU A 67 -8.12 -15.32 5.73
C GLU A 67 -7.64 -15.96 7.04
N ILE A 68 -6.57 -15.44 7.63
CA ILE A 68 -6.03 -15.97 8.89
C ILE A 68 -6.61 -15.29 10.13
N ASN A 69 -7.48 -14.29 9.94
CA ASN A 69 -8.01 -13.43 10.99
C ASN A 69 -6.92 -12.87 11.90
N ASP A 70 -5.88 -12.26 11.32
CA ASP A 70 -4.67 -11.82 12.04
C ASP A 70 -5.04 -10.87 13.20
N LYS A 71 -4.93 -11.35 14.44
CA LYS A 71 -5.34 -10.62 15.63
C LYS A 71 -4.39 -9.49 16.00
N GLN A 72 -3.18 -9.45 15.44
CA GLN A 72 -2.26 -8.32 15.63
C GLN A 72 -2.69 -7.10 14.81
N VAL A 73 -3.46 -7.30 13.73
CA VAL A 73 -3.96 -6.20 12.91
C VAL A 73 -5.33 -5.75 13.43
N LEU A 74 -5.36 -4.55 14.01
CA LEU A 74 -6.55 -3.96 14.61
C LEU A 74 -7.63 -3.70 13.56
N PRO A 75 -8.94 -3.69 13.93
CA PRO A 75 -10.02 -3.37 12.99
C PRO A 75 -9.83 -2.06 12.22
N SER A 76 -9.30 -1.02 12.89
CA SER A 76 -8.99 0.27 12.27
C SER A 76 -7.86 0.18 11.25
N GLU A 77 -6.85 -0.67 11.48
CA GLU A 77 -5.75 -0.93 10.56
C GLU A 77 -6.23 -1.72 9.34
N ARG A 78 -7.13 -2.70 9.54
CA ARG A 78 -7.78 -3.42 8.43
C ARG A 78 -8.55 -2.47 7.52
N LEU A 79 -9.34 -1.57 8.10
CA LEU A 79 -10.05 -0.53 7.37
C LEU A 79 -9.08 0.41 6.65
N PHE A 80 -7.96 0.77 7.29
CA PHE A 80 -6.91 1.56 6.66
C PHE A 80 -6.30 0.85 5.44
N ILE A 81 -5.97 -0.45 5.53
CA ILE A 81 -5.43 -1.23 4.40
C ILE A 81 -6.43 -1.22 3.22
N ALA A 82 -7.72 -1.41 3.49
CA ALA A 82 -8.76 -1.37 2.45
C ALA A 82 -8.89 0.02 1.79
N ASN A 83 -8.81 1.09 2.59
CA ASN A 83 -8.83 2.46 2.08
C ASN A 83 -7.57 2.79 1.27
N ALA A 84 -6.40 2.34 1.72
CA ALA A 84 -5.14 2.48 0.99
C ALA A 84 -5.17 1.74 -0.35
N LEU A 85 -5.69 0.51 -0.37
CA LEU A 85 -5.87 -0.26 -1.61
C LEU A 85 -6.78 0.47 -2.60
N SER A 86 -7.93 0.97 -2.13
CA SER A 86 -8.88 1.73 -2.95
C SER A 86 -8.26 3.02 -3.49
N TYR A 87 -7.49 3.72 -2.68
CA TYR A 87 -6.75 4.92 -3.09
C TYR A 87 -5.75 4.59 -4.19
N VAL A 88 -4.86 3.60 -3.96
CA VAL A 88 -3.80 3.23 -4.92
C VAL A 88 -4.41 2.76 -6.24
N SER A 89 -5.47 1.95 -6.20
CA SER A 89 -6.19 1.50 -7.39
C SER A 89 -6.77 2.65 -8.19
N ARG A 90 -7.43 3.61 -7.53
CA ARG A 90 -7.98 4.81 -8.21
C ARG A 90 -6.88 5.68 -8.81
N THR A 91 -5.81 5.92 -8.07
CA THR A 91 -4.66 6.70 -8.55
C THR A 91 -4.02 6.04 -9.76
N TYR A 92 -3.78 4.72 -9.70
CA TYR A 92 -3.23 3.96 -10.81
C TYR A 92 -4.10 4.03 -12.06
N ASN A 93 -5.41 3.78 -11.92
CA ASN A 93 -6.33 3.84 -13.05
C ASN A 93 -6.43 5.24 -13.65
N THR A 94 -6.40 6.28 -12.81
CA THR A 94 -6.40 7.67 -13.28
C THR A 94 -5.14 7.98 -14.08
N GLN A 95 -3.96 7.61 -13.56
CA GLN A 95 -2.69 7.95 -14.19
C GLN A 95 -2.35 7.07 -15.40
N ARG A 96 -2.83 5.81 -15.45
CA ARG A 96 -2.68 4.92 -16.62
C ARG A 96 -3.52 5.38 -17.82
N SER A 97 -4.60 6.11 -17.56
CA SER A 97 -5.52 6.63 -18.59
C SER A 97 -5.14 8.02 -19.11
N VAL A 98 -4.04 8.60 -18.60
CA VAL A 98 -3.42 9.85 -19.07
C VAL A 98 -2.26 9.50 -20.00
#